data_AF-A0A288GSJ8-F1
#
_entry.id   AF-A0A288GSJ8-F1
#
_cell.length_a   1.000
_cell.length_b   1.000
_cell.length_c   1.000
_cell.angle_alpha   90.00
_cell.angle_beta   90.00
_cell.angle_gamma   90.00
#
_symmetry.space_group_name_H-M   'P 1'
#
loop_
_entity.id
_entity.type
_entity.pdbx_description
1 polymer ?
#
loop_
_entity_poly.entity_id
_entity_poly.type
_entity_poly.pdbx_seq_one_letter_code
_entity_poly.pdbx_strand_id
1 'polypeptide(L)'
;MTQITDENTTTPITEDTDLQNILDQAQETQDTKSQELSLEELQAKIKELESKLADAEAITKKAQSDYIHMKFDFDSYMRRNEESAKTAKVDTLVDVVKKFTPFIDGLRQSLANIPDEQRDDVLVQGVQMVYNKFISSLEMMGIQKIESLGQTPDIELHEAVSALPVTDETQKGKIIQEFEQGFIYDKGDIKKVVTPAKVVIGQ
;
A
#
# COMPACT_ATOMS: atom_id res chain seq x y z
N MET A 1 -5.34 -12.54 -56.80
CA MET A 1 -6.37 -12.30 -57.83
C MET A 1 -6.36 -10.82 -58.13
N THR A 2 -5.88 -10.49 -59.32
CA THR A 2 -5.83 -9.15 -59.92
C THR A 2 -7.06 -8.97 -60.79
N GLN A 3 -7.77 -7.85 -60.67
CA GLN A 3 -8.58 -7.16 -61.70
C GLN A 3 -8.63 -5.69 -61.20
N ILE A 4 -8.06 -4.63 -61.80
CA ILE A 4 -8.03 -4.05 -63.16
C ILE A 4 -9.42 -3.92 -63.80
N THR A 5 -9.88 -2.66 -63.89
CA THR A 5 -10.51 -1.97 -65.04
C THR A 5 -10.58 -0.48 -64.65
N ASP A 6 -9.66 0.39 -65.08
CA ASP A 6 -9.69 1.22 -66.30
C ASP A 6 -11.00 1.96 -66.56
N GLU A 7 -10.97 3.29 -66.48
CA GLU A 7 -11.61 4.17 -67.47
C GLU A 7 -11.04 5.60 -67.42
N ASN A 8 -10.22 5.91 -68.41
CA ASN A 8 -9.82 7.25 -68.81
C ASN A 8 -10.92 7.84 -69.71
N THR A 9 -11.44 9.00 -69.34
CA THR A 9 -12.14 9.88 -70.29
C THR A 9 -11.71 11.31 -70.07
N THR A 10 -10.78 11.75 -70.91
CA THR A 10 -10.42 13.15 -71.09
C THR A 10 -11.30 13.69 -72.22
N THR A 11 -12.05 14.77 -71.97
CA THR A 11 -12.57 15.66 -73.01
C THR A 11 -12.44 17.11 -72.53
N PRO A 12 -12.21 18.05 -73.45
CA PRO A 12 -11.42 19.25 -73.22
C PRO A 12 -12.25 20.39 -72.63
N ILE A 13 -11.68 21.09 -71.65
CA ILE A 13 -12.22 22.36 -71.16
C ILE A 13 -11.48 23.45 -71.93
N THR A 14 -12.22 24.14 -72.78
CA THR A 14 -11.83 25.34 -73.52
C THR A 14 -11.35 26.44 -72.56
N GLU A 15 -10.06 26.74 -72.65
CA GLU A 15 -9.37 27.90 -72.08
C GLU A 15 -9.90 29.18 -72.76
N ASP A 16 -10.62 30.06 -72.03
CA ASP A 16 -10.41 31.53 -72.07
C ASP A 16 -11.38 32.31 -71.16
N THR A 17 -12.53 31.75 -70.77
CA THR A 17 -13.58 32.53 -70.08
C THR A 17 -13.48 32.53 -68.55
N ASP A 18 -12.67 31.65 -67.96
CA ASP A 18 -12.50 31.53 -66.50
C ASP A 18 -11.34 32.36 -65.92
N LEU A 19 -10.40 32.83 -66.75
CA LEU A 19 -9.25 33.61 -66.28
C LEU A 19 -9.63 35.06 -65.91
N GLN A 20 -10.61 35.66 -66.60
CA GLN A 20 -11.09 37.02 -66.27
C GLN A 20 -11.91 37.05 -64.97
N ASN A 21 -12.74 36.02 -64.70
CA ASN A 21 -13.48 35.92 -63.44
C ASN A 21 -12.59 35.64 -62.23
N ILE A 22 -11.45 34.98 -62.41
CA ILE A 22 -10.46 34.76 -61.34
C ILE A 22 -9.65 36.04 -61.05
N LEU A 23 -9.39 36.88 -62.05
CA LEU A 23 -8.68 38.16 -61.89
C LEU A 23 -9.53 39.23 -61.16
N ASP A 24 -10.83 39.32 -61.47
CA ASP A 24 -11.74 40.25 -60.79
C ASP A 24 -12.04 39.80 -59.33
N GLN A 25 -12.14 38.49 -59.08
CA GLN A 25 -12.28 37.96 -57.71
C GLN A 25 -11.01 38.08 -56.86
N ALA A 26 -9.82 38.12 -57.49
CA ALA A 26 -8.55 38.37 -56.81
C ALA A 26 -8.31 39.85 -56.48
N GLN A 27 -8.99 40.78 -57.16
CA GLN A 27 -8.92 42.22 -56.88
C GLN A 27 -9.95 42.67 -55.82
N GLU A 28 -11.11 42.00 -55.69
CA GLU A 28 -12.09 42.31 -54.64
C GLU A 28 -11.82 41.64 -53.28
N THR A 29 -10.90 40.67 -53.18
CA THR A 29 -10.50 40.09 -51.87
C THR A 29 -9.34 40.80 -51.18
N GLN A 30 -8.76 41.85 -51.77
CA GLN A 30 -7.73 42.68 -51.11
C GLN A 30 -8.28 43.89 -50.34
N ASP A 31 -9.58 44.17 -50.39
CA ASP A 31 -10.15 45.39 -49.80
C ASP A 31 -11.15 45.13 -48.67
N THR A 32 -10.79 44.24 -47.75
CA THR A 32 -11.52 44.13 -46.47
C THR A 32 -10.57 44.01 -45.29
N LYS A 33 -10.21 45.21 -44.78
CA LYS A 33 -9.96 45.53 -43.37
C LYS A 33 -8.53 45.33 -42.84
N SER A 34 -7.55 46.00 -43.45
CA SER A 34 -6.44 46.58 -42.67
C SER A 34 -6.97 47.82 -41.94
N GLN A 35 -7.56 47.63 -40.76
CA GLN A 35 -7.65 48.72 -39.80
C GLN A 35 -6.22 49.01 -39.34
N GLU A 36 -5.63 50.12 -39.80
CA GLU A 36 -4.50 50.72 -39.11
C GLU A 36 -4.98 51.09 -37.70
N LEU A 37 -4.78 50.17 -36.75
CA LEU A 37 -4.98 50.46 -35.34
C LEU A 37 -4.06 51.61 -34.96
N SER A 38 -4.57 52.56 -34.16
CA SER A 38 -3.73 53.64 -33.65
C SER A 38 -2.58 53.05 -32.82
N LEU A 39 -1.46 53.77 -32.75
CA LEU A 39 -0.29 53.34 -31.99
C LEU A 39 -0.64 53.11 -30.51
N GLU A 40 -1.59 53.87 -29.96
CA GLU A 40 -2.17 53.68 -28.64
C GLU A 40 -3.03 52.41 -28.52
N GLU A 41 -3.82 52.06 -29.54
CA GLU A 41 -4.64 50.83 -29.53
C GLU A 41 -3.78 49.56 -29.60
N LEU A 42 -2.70 49.59 -30.38
CA LEU A 42 -1.70 48.52 -30.42
C LEU A 42 -1.00 48.35 -29.07
N GLN A 43 -0.60 49.45 -28.42
CA GLN A 43 -0.01 49.41 -27.08
C GLN A 43 -0.97 48.87 -26.03
N ALA A 44 -2.26 49.26 -26.08
CA ALA A 44 -3.28 48.72 -25.19
C ALA A 44 -3.47 47.21 -25.40
N LYS A 45 -3.44 46.75 -26.66
CA LYS A 45 -3.56 45.32 -26.99
C LYS A 45 -2.36 44.50 -26.55
N ILE A 46 -1.15 45.03 -26.71
CA ILE A 46 0.09 44.40 -26.23
C ILE A 46 0.01 44.23 -24.71
N LYS A 47 -0.36 45.28 -23.98
CA LYS A 47 -0.49 45.22 -22.52
C LYS A 47 -1.56 44.21 -22.05
N GLU A 48 -2.68 44.11 -22.77
CA GLU A 48 -3.72 43.11 -22.50
C GLU A 48 -3.20 41.68 -22.73
N LEU A 49 -2.46 41.45 -23.81
CA LEU A 49 -1.87 40.15 -24.15
C LEU A 49 -0.77 39.75 -23.15
N GLU A 50 0.08 40.69 -22.74
CA GLU A 50 1.10 40.46 -21.70
C GLU A 50 0.48 40.09 -20.36
N SER A 51 -0.61 40.76 -19.96
CA SER A 51 -1.35 40.38 -18.75
C SER A 51 -1.93 38.97 -18.85
N LYS A 52 -2.55 38.62 -19.99
CA LYS A 52 -3.10 37.28 -20.22
C LYS A 52 -2.02 36.21 -20.26
N LEU A 53 -0.84 36.51 -20.82
CA LEU A 53 0.31 35.61 -20.83
C LEU A 53 0.80 35.34 -19.41
N ALA A 54 0.98 36.40 -18.60
CA ALA A 54 1.42 36.28 -17.22
C ALA A 54 0.43 35.46 -16.37
N ASP A 55 -0.88 35.69 -16.54
CA ASP A 55 -1.92 34.91 -15.86
C ASP A 55 -1.89 33.44 -16.29
N ALA A 56 -1.75 33.16 -17.59
CA ALA A 56 -1.65 31.80 -18.12
C ALA A 56 -0.39 31.06 -17.63
N GLU A 57 0.75 31.75 -17.55
CA GLU A 57 2.00 31.21 -16.99
C GLU A 57 1.86 30.89 -15.50
N ALA A 58 1.21 31.77 -14.72
CA ALA A 58 0.94 31.55 -13.30
C ALA A 58 0.03 30.34 -13.08
N ILE A 59 -1.04 30.20 -13.87
CA ILE A 59 -1.94 29.04 -13.83
C ILE A 59 -1.18 27.77 -14.19
N THR A 60 -0.37 27.81 -15.26
CA THR A 60 0.41 26.65 -15.73
C THR A 60 1.42 26.22 -14.67
N LYS A 61 2.14 27.16 -14.05
CA LYS A 61 3.09 26.89 -12.99
C LYS A 61 2.43 26.29 -11.76
N LYS A 62 1.25 26.80 -11.38
CA LYS A 62 0.45 26.23 -10.29
C LYS A 62 0.00 24.81 -10.62
N ALA A 63 -0.56 24.59 -11.81
CA ALA A 63 -1.01 23.27 -12.26
C ALA A 63 0.16 22.26 -12.33
N GLN A 64 1.36 22.69 -12.74
CA GLN A 64 2.56 21.85 -12.71
C GLN A 64 2.94 21.48 -11.28
N SER A 65 2.92 22.43 -10.35
CA SER A 65 3.19 22.17 -8.93
C SER A 65 2.18 21.16 -8.36
N ASP A 66 0.89 21.39 -8.60
CA ASP A 66 -0.20 20.52 -8.14
C ASP A 66 -0.06 19.12 -8.74
N TYR A 67 0.30 19.02 -10.02
CA TYR A 67 0.54 17.74 -10.70
C TYR A 67 1.71 16.96 -10.09
N ILE A 68 2.83 17.63 -9.78
CA ILE A 68 3.99 17.00 -9.15
C ILE A 68 3.61 16.45 -7.77
N HIS A 69 2.88 17.22 -6.97
CA HIS A 69 2.39 16.77 -5.66
C HIS A 69 1.41 15.59 -5.80
N MET A 70 0.43 15.70 -6.69
CA MET A 70 -0.53 14.63 -6.93
C MET A 70 0.15 13.33 -7.38
N LYS A 71 1.16 13.44 -8.25
CA LYS A 71 1.97 12.30 -8.69
C LYS A 71 2.73 11.67 -7.52
N PHE A 72 3.37 12.49 -6.68
CA PHE A 72 4.07 12.01 -5.49
C PHE A 72 3.13 11.28 -4.52
N ASP A 73 1.95 11.84 -4.27
CA ASP A 73 0.94 11.22 -3.39
C ASP A 73 0.44 9.90 -3.99
N PHE A 74 0.22 9.86 -5.31
CA PHE A 74 -0.20 8.65 -6.01
C PHE A 74 0.87 7.56 -5.95
N ASP A 75 2.13 7.88 -6.23
CA ASP A 75 3.24 6.92 -6.15
C ASP A 75 3.39 6.38 -4.72
N SER A 76 3.24 7.24 -3.71
CA SER A 76 3.26 6.86 -2.30
C SER A 76 2.09 5.94 -1.93
N TYR A 77 0.89 6.24 -2.43
CA TYR A 77 -0.31 5.41 -2.25
C TYR A 77 -0.14 4.04 -2.90
N MET A 78 0.33 3.99 -4.15
CA MET A 78 0.55 2.74 -4.88
C MET A 78 1.56 1.86 -4.16
N ARG A 79 2.70 2.42 -3.73
CA ARG A 79 3.71 1.69 -2.94
C ARG A 79 3.10 1.13 -1.66
N ARG A 80 2.36 1.95 -0.89
CA ARG A 80 1.69 1.52 0.34
C ARG A 80 0.65 0.43 0.08
N ASN A 81 -0.10 0.55 -1.01
CA ASN A 81 -1.14 -0.41 -1.37
C ASN A 81 -0.53 -1.76 -1.77
N GLU A 82 0.58 -1.77 -2.50
CA GLU A 82 1.33 -2.99 -2.82
C GLU A 82 1.88 -3.66 -1.56
N GLU A 83 2.47 -2.91 -0.64
CA GLU A 83 2.94 -3.42 0.66
C GLU A 83 1.79 -4.01 1.47
N SER A 84 0.68 -3.29 1.59
CA SER A 84 -0.51 -3.74 2.32
C SER A 84 -1.13 -4.99 1.69
N ALA A 85 -1.15 -5.08 0.36
CA ALA A 85 -1.65 -6.25 -0.35
C ALA A 85 -0.78 -7.49 -0.12
N LYS A 86 0.54 -7.32 0.03
CA LYS A 86 1.47 -8.42 0.37
C LYS A 86 1.22 -8.95 1.77
N THR A 87 0.95 -8.09 2.76
CA THR A 87 0.76 -8.51 4.16
C THR A 87 -0.69 -8.81 4.52
N ALA A 88 -1.69 -8.39 3.73
CA ALA A 88 -3.11 -8.48 4.08
C ALA A 88 -3.56 -9.86 4.56
N LYS A 89 -3.07 -10.94 3.93
CA LYS A 89 -3.38 -12.32 4.34
C LYS A 89 -2.78 -12.65 5.72
N VAL A 90 -1.53 -12.25 5.94
CA VAL A 90 -0.83 -12.44 7.23
C VAL A 90 -1.50 -11.60 8.31
N ASP A 91 -1.86 -10.35 8.01
CA ASP A 91 -2.54 -9.45 8.93
C ASP A 91 -3.89 -10.04 9.38
N THR A 92 -4.67 -10.56 8.44
CA THR A 92 -5.94 -11.23 8.75
C THR A 92 -5.72 -12.48 9.61
N LEU A 93 -4.72 -13.30 9.28
CA LEU A 93 -4.39 -14.49 10.06
C LEU A 93 -3.98 -14.13 11.49
N VAL A 94 -3.10 -13.14 11.65
CA VAL A 94 -2.64 -12.60 12.93
C VAL A 94 -3.83 -12.13 13.77
N ASP A 95 -4.74 -11.35 13.18
CA ASP A 95 -5.92 -10.84 13.89
C ASP A 95 -6.87 -11.94 14.35
N VAL A 96 -7.02 -12.99 13.54
CA VAL A 96 -7.82 -14.17 13.91
C VAL A 96 -7.15 -14.91 15.06
N VAL A 97 -5.87 -15.28 14.95
CA VAL A 97 -5.18 -16.05 15.99
C VAL A 97 -5.10 -15.28 17.30
N LYS A 98 -4.86 -13.97 17.25
CA LYS A 98 -4.87 -13.10 18.42
C LYS A 98 -6.17 -13.18 19.22
N LYS A 99 -7.33 -13.33 18.57
CA LYS A 99 -8.63 -13.51 19.24
C LYS A 99 -8.77 -14.89 19.87
N PHE A 100 -8.07 -15.90 19.36
CA PHE A 100 -8.07 -17.26 19.91
C PHE A 100 -7.01 -17.48 20.99
N THR A 101 -5.98 -16.63 21.08
CA THR A 101 -4.90 -16.71 22.10
C THR A 101 -5.41 -16.96 23.52
N PRO A 102 -6.44 -16.24 24.05
CA PRO A 102 -6.92 -16.48 25.42
C PRO A 102 -7.48 -17.88 25.64
N PHE A 103 -8.07 -18.49 24.61
CA PHE A 103 -8.62 -19.86 24.70
C PHE A 103 -7.50 -20.91 24.67
N ILE A 104 -6.48 -20.69 23.84
CA ILE A 104 -5.30 -21.55 23.75
C ILE A 104 -4.56 -21.52 25.09
N ASP A 105 -4.38 -20.32 25.65
CA ASP A 105 -3.72 -20.15 26.93
C ASP A 105 -4.53 -20.74 28.09
N GLY A 106 -5.85 -20.55 28.09
CA GLY A 106 -6.75 -21.20 29.06
C GLY A 106 -6.68 -22.73 29.02
N LEU A 107 -6.62 -23.34 27.82
CA LEU A 107 -6.41 -24.78 27.67
C LEU A 107 -5.03 -25.22 28.17
N ARG A 108 -3.97 -24.48 27.83
CA ARG A 108 -2.60 -24.73 28.31
C ARG A 108 -2.55 -24.70 29.84
N GLN A 109 -3.12 -23.68 30.45
CA GLN A 109 -3.12 -23.52 31.91
C GLN A 109 -3.99 -24.58 32.58
N SER A 110 -5.13 -24.94 31.99
CA SER A 110 -5.96 -26.03 32.48
C SER A 110 -5.19 -27.36 32.49
N LEU A 111 -4.48 -27.68 31.39
CA LEU A 111 -3.64 -28.87 31.29
C LEU A 111 -2.46 -28.85 32.28
N ALA A 112 -1.83 -27.69 32.49
CA ALA A 112 -0.72 -27.53 33.43
C ALA A 112 -1.13 -27.71 34.90
N ASN A 113 -2.38 -27.38 35.25
CA ASN A 113 -2.90 -27.45 36.61
C ASN A 113 -3.52 -28.82 36.98
N ILE A 114 -3.47 -29.81 36.07
CA ILE A 114 -3.98 -31.16 36.36
C ILE A 114 -3.07 -31.84 37.39
N PRO A 115 -3.63 -32.36 38.51
CA PRO A 115 -2.87 -33.12 39.49
C PRO A 115 -2.16 -34.32 38.86
N ASP A 116 -0.95 -34.63 39.33
CA ASP A 116 -0.14 -35.71 38.75
C ASP A 116 -0.87 -37.06 38.72
N GLU A 117 -1.69 -37.33 39.75
CA GLU A 117 -2.53 -38.53 39.88
C GLU A 117 -3.56 -38.71 38.76
N GLN A 118 -3.93 -37.62 38.08
CA GLN A 118 -4.95 -37.59 37.02
C GLN A 118 -4.34 -37.41 35.62
N ARG A 119 -3.02 -37.29 35.50
CA ARG A 119 -2.37 -37.06 34.20
C ARG A 119 -2.49 -38.23 33.24
N ASP A 120 -2.60 -39.45 33.78
CA ASP A 120 -2.79 -40.67 33.00
C ASP A 120 -4.25 -40.95 32.63
N ASP A 121 -5.17 -40.07 33.02
CA ASP A 121 -6.57 -40.18 32.59
C ASP A 121 -6.69 -40.05 31.06
N VAL A 122 -7.46 -40.96 30.46
CA VAL A 122 -7.65 -41.04 29.00
C VAL A 122 -8.20 -39.73 28.43
N LEU A 123 -9.06 -39.03 29.16
CA LEU A 123 -9.60 -37.74 28.74
C LEU A 123 -8.52 -36.66 28.74
N VAL A 124 -7.67 -36.63 29.76
CA VAL A 124 -6.56 -35.66 29.87
C VAL A 124 -5.58 -35.84 28.72
N GLN A 125 -5.20 -37.09 28.43
CA GLN A 125 -4.35 -37.41 27.29
C GLN A 125 -5.01 -37.02 25.95
N GLY A 126 -6.31 -37.27 25.80
CA GLY A 126 -7.08 -36.85 24.62
C GLY A 126 -7.06 -35.34 24.39
N VAL A 127 -7.29 -34.55 25.46
CA VAL A 127 -7.23 -33.08 25.39
C VAL A 127 -5.81 -32.60 25.09
N GLN A 128 -4.78 -33.19 25.72
CA GLN A 128 -3.38 -32.87 25.43
C GLN A 128 -3.02 -33.13 23.97
N MET A 129 -3.49 -34.24 23.38
CA MET A 129 -3.29 -34.55 21.97
C MET A 129 -3.94 -33.52 21.05
N VAL A 130 -5.16 -33.08 21.37
CA VAL A 130 -5.86 -32.04 20.60
C VAL A 130 -5.11 -30.71 20.68
N TYR A 131 -4.67 -30.31 21.87
CA TYR A 131 -3.87 -29.11 22.06
C TYR A 131 -2.57 -29.17 21.26
N ASN A 132 -1.83 -30.28 21.31
CA ASN A 132 -0.59 -30.45 20.55
C ASN A 132 -0.84 -30.34 19.03
N LYS A 133 -1.87 -31.01 18.52
CA LYS A 133 -2.26 -30.91 17.10
C LYS A 133 -2.64 -29.48 16.70
N PHE A 134 -3.30 -28.76 17.59
CA PHE A 134 -3.66 -27.36 17.35
C PHE A 134 -2.41 -26.48 17.25
N ILE A 135 -1.46 -26.61 18.18
CA ILE A 135 -0.18 -25.88 18.13
C ILE A 135 0.60 -26.24 16.85
N SER A 136 0.73 -27.53 16.51
CA SER A 136 1.40 -27.93 15.27
C SER A 136 0.71 -27.39 14.01
N SER A 137 -0.61 -27.21 14.04
CA SER A 137 -1.35 -26.59 12.94
C SER A 137 -1.03 -25.10 12.80
N LEU A 138 -0.87 -24.38 13.91
CA LEU A 138 -0.41 -22.99 13.91
C LEU A 138 1.01 -22.88 13.34
N GLU A 139 1.91 -23.77 13.76
CA GLU A 139 3.30 -23.80 13.28
C GLU A 139 3.38 -24.02 11.76
N MET A 140 2.55 -24.91 11.20
CA MET A 140 2.45 -25.11 9.74
C MET A 140 1.99 -23.85 9.00
N MET A 141 1.14 -23.03 9.63
CA MET A 141 0.71 -21.73 9.10
C MET A 141 1.79 -20.64 9.26
N GLY A 142 2.90 -20.92 9.94
CA GLY A 142 3.98 -19.97 10.20
C GLY A 142 3.87 -19.26 11.56
N ILE A 143 2.93 -19.66 12.41
CA ILE A 143 2.76 -19.09 13.74
C ILE A 143 3.47 -19.98 14.77
N GLN A 144 4.48 -19.41 15.42
CA GLN A 144 5.32 -20.08 16.39
C GLN A 144 5.11 -19.48 17.77
N LYS A 145 5.36 -20.28 18.80
CA LYS A 145 5.42 -19.80 20.18
C LYS A 145 6.69 -18.97 20.39
N ILE A 146 6.58 -17.96 21.24
CA ILE A 146 7.72 -17.20 21.71
C ILE A 146 8.35 -17.97 22.88
N GLU A 147 9.62 -18.36 22.73
CA GLU A 147 10.38 -19.02 23.79
C GLU A 147 10.92 -17.96 24.76
N SER A 148 10.23 -17.79 25.90
CA SER A 148 10.49 -16.68 26.84
C SER A 148 11.32 -17.09 28.06
N LEU A 149 11.12 -18.29 28.61
CA LEU A 149 11.72 -18.69 29.88
C LEU A 149 13.26 -18.69 29.84
N GLY A 150 13.88 -18.03 30.82
CA GLY A 150 15.34 -17.95 30.94
C GLY A 150 16.02 -17.00 29.94
N GLN A 151 15.27 -16.34 29.06
CA GLN A 151 15.80 -15.33 28.13
C GLN A 151 15.77 -13.93 28.75
N THR A 152 16.56 -13.03 28.18
CA THR A 152 16.44 -11.59 28.44
C THR A 152 15.20 -11.06 27.71
N PRO A 153 14.33 -10.28 28.39
CA PRO A 153 13.12 -9.76 27.77
C PRO A 153 13.44 -8.78 26.65
N ASP A 154 12.96 -9.10 25.44
CA ASP A 154 12.90 -8.21 24.28
C ASP A 154 11.60 -7.39 24.29
N ILE A 155 11.70 -6.07 24.08
CA ILE A 155 10.59 -5.12 24.03
C ILE A 155 9.58 -5.44 22.92
N GLU A 156 10.03 -6.03 21.81
CA GLU A 156 9.13 -6.37 20.70
C GLU A 156 8.32 -7.65 20.98
N LEU A 157 8.90 -8.59 21.73
CA LEU A 157 8.36 -9.94 21.91
C LEU A 157 7.67 -10.14 23.27
N HIS A 158 8.02 -9.34 24.28
CA HIS A 158 7.64 -9.56 25.66
C HIS A 158 6.98 -8.33 26.28
N GLU A 159 5.92 -8.57 27.04
CA GLU A 159 5.26 -7.59 27.89
C GLU A 159 5.53 -7.96 29.36
N ALA A 160 6.36 -7.16 30.04
CA ALA A 160 6.67 -7.39 31.44
C ALA A 160 5.49 -6.98 32.34
N VAL A 161 4.83 -7.95 32.96
CA VAL A 161 3.66 -7.69 33.83
C VAL A 161 4.04 -7.50 35.29
N SER A 162 5.16 -8.08 35.73
CA SER A 162 5.63 -7.99 37.11
C SER A 162 7.13 -8.30 37.20
N ALA A 163 7.72 -7.96 38.34
CA ALA A 163 9.07 -8.34 38.70
C ALA A 163 9.06 -8.98 40.10
N LEU A 164 9.75 -10.11 40.27
CA LEU A 164 9.86 -10.80 41.55
C LEU A 164 11.32 -10.92 41.97
N PRO A 165 11.62 -10.77 43.28
CA PRO A 165 12.98 -10.93 43.78
C PRO A 165 13.46 -12.37 43.57
N VAL A 166 14.65 -12.54 43.01
CA VAL A 166 15.29 -13.85 42.83
C VAL A 166 16.46 -14.03 43.77
N THR A 167 16.63 -15.26 44.28
CA THR A 167 17.78 -15.63 45.11
C THR A 167 18.99 -16.08 44.27
N ASP A 168 18.74 -16.50 43.04
CA ASP A 168 19.75 -16.88 42.06
C ASP A 168 20.09 -15.68 41.18
N GLU A 169 21.31 -15.15 41.32
CA GLU A 169 21.83 -14.03 40.52
C GLU A 169 21.81 -14.33 39.00
N THR A 170 21.80 -15.59 38.58
CA THR A 170 21.73 -15.96 37.15
C THR A 170 20.37 -15.69 36.52
N GLN A 171 19.31 -15.51 37.33
CA GLN A 171 17.94 -15.20 36.92
C GLN A 171 17.63 -13.70 36.95
N LYS A 172 18.54 -12.88 37.49
CA LYS A 172 18.38 -11.43 37.57
C LYS A 172 18.33 -10.81 36.18
N GLY A 173 17.31 -10.00 35.93
CA GLY A 173 17.03 -9.38 34.63
C GLY A 173 16.57 -10.35 33.55
N LYS A 174 16.27 -11.61 33.89
CA LYS A 174 15.76 -12.62 32.96
C LYS A 174 14.30 -12.94 33.25
N ILE A 175 13.64 -13.51 32.24
CA ILE A 175 12.28 -14.00 32.37
C ILE A 175 12.30 -15.27 33.23
N ILE A 176 11.64 -15.21 34.38
CA ILE A 176 11.54 -16.34 35.32
C ILE A 176 10.24 -17.11 35.17
N GLN A 177 9.21 -16.46 34.63
CA GLN A 177 7.91 -17.07 34.42
C GLN A 177 7.20 -16.42 33.22
N GLU A 178 6.55 -17.26 32.42
CA GLU A 178 5.63 -16.86 31.36
C GLU A 178 4.21 -16.99 31.91
N PHE A 179 3.50 -15.87 31.99
CA PHE A 179 2.13 -15.80 32.50
C PHE A 179 1.13 -16.15 31.40
N GLU A 180 1.18 -15.43 30.28
CA GLU A 180 0.40 -15.70 29.07
C GLU A 180 1.33 -15.95 27.90
N GLN A 181 0.97 -16.94 27.09
CA GLN A 181 1.81 -17.33 25.97
C GLN A 181 1.81 -16.34 24.81
N GLY A 182 3.01 -16.00 24.36
CA GLY A 182 3.22 -15.20 23.16
C GLY A 182 3.29 -16.03 21.88
N PHE A 183 2.87 -15.42 20.77
CA PHE A 183 2.95 -16.01 19.44
C PHE A 183 3.53 -15.01 18.43
N ILE A 184 4.31 -15.52 17.49
CA ILE A 184 4.91 -14.77 16.40
C ILE A 184 4.63 -15.46 15.07
N TYR A 185 4.30 -14.69 14.04
CA TYR A 185 4.34 -15.15 12.66
C TYR A 185 5.76 -15.00 12.15
N ASP A 186 6.40 -16.11 11.76
CA ASP A 186 7.75 -16.15 11.20
C ASP A 186 7.77 -17.11 10.01
N LYS A 187 7.60 -16.56 8.80
CA LYS A 187 7.61 -17.36 7.56
C LYS A 187 8.01 -16.53 6.34
N GLY A 188 9.07 -16.96 5.67
CA GLY A 188 9.65 -16.26 4.53
C GLY A 188 10.30 -14.95 4.97
N ASP A 189 10.02 -13.85 4.27
CA ASP A 189 10.57 -12.52 4.59
C ASP A 189 9.68 -11.70 5.55
N ILE A 190 8.62 -12.32 6.10
CA ILE A 190 7.65 -11.64 6.97
C ILE A 190 7.78 -12.19 8.38
N LYS A 191 8.17 -11.31 9.31
CA LYS A 191 8.17 -11.54 10.74
C LYS A 191 7.25 -10.54 11.42
N LYS A 192 6.24 -11.02 12.15
CA LYS A 192 5.24 -10.17 12.81
C LYS A 192 4.76 -10.78 14.11
N VAL A 193 4.77 -9.99 15.18
CA VAL A 193 4.26 -10.43 16.49
C VAL A 193 2.74 -10.53 16.45
N VAL A 194 2.21 -11.70 16.83
CA VAL A 194 0.76 -11.95 16.91
C VAL A 194 0.24 -11.47 18.25
N THR A 195 0.88 -11.91 19.34
CA THR A 195 0.59 -11.50 20.70
C THR A 195 1.90 -11.57 21.48
N PRO A 196 2.32 -10.51 22.18
CA PRO A 196 3.51 -10.56 23.01
C PRO A 196 3.31 -11.54 24.16
N ALA A 197 4.39 -12.20 24.60
CA ALA A 197 4.33 -13.06 25.77
C ALA A 197 4.30 -12.18 27.03
N LYS A 198 3.36 -12.42 27.94
CA LYS A 198 3.33 -11.70 29.22
C LYS A 198 4.24 -12.41 30.20
N VAL A 199 5.24 -11.71 30.70
CA VAL A 199 6.34 -12.31 31.45
C VAL A 199 6.57 -11.64 32.80
N VAL A 200 7.11 -12.42 33.72
CA VAL A 200 7.64 -11.96 35.01
C VAL A 200 9.16 -11.96 34.95
N ILE A 201 9.77 -10.86 35.35
CA ILE A 201 11.22 -10.67 35.32
C ILE A 201 11.80 -10.88 36.73
N GLY A 202 12.94 -11.55 36.83
CA GLY A 202 13.69 -11.64 38.08
C GLY A 202 14.38 -10.32 38.44
N GLN A 203 14.15 -9.81 39.65
CA GLN A 203 14.79 -8.59 40.18
C GLN A 203 15.88 -8.91 41.19
#